data_AF-A0A954RFS0-F1
#
_entry.id   AF-A0A954RFS0-F1
#
_cell.length_a   1.000
_cell.length_b   1.000
_cell.length_c   1.000
_cell.angle_alpha   90.00
_cell.angle_beta   90.00
_cell.angle_gamma   90.00
#
_symmetry.space_group_name_H-M   'P 1'
#
loop_
_entity.id
_entity.type
_entity.pdbx_description
1 polymer ?
#
loop_
_entity_poly.entity_id
_entity_poly.type
_entity_poly.pdbx_seq_one_letter_code
_entity_poly.pdbx_strand_id
1 'polypeptide(L)'
;IFPEGDVYHTTDEVTPFREGAAALALSAAKRSKREIVAVPCGIKFWYLEDVRSSILETLELLEERLFQRTHPELREQDRIHRLAEAIIALKELDYLGYTNQGRVRQRTGQLVETILQHIEQRHATPISRRGDIPNRVKALRQSVIAKLEANIELPDVDIPPDEQRRLVRDMEDLFFVMQLYSYRGDYLDGQPSLERVAETLDKLEEDILERDLPTVRGRRRAEVRFGTPIPIASGESRTSVADLTMQLQQAVQAQMDAINACRH
;
A
#
# COMPACT_ATOMS: atom_id res chain seq x y z
N ILE A 1 13.22 5.54 -9.96
CA ILE A 1 13.08 4.39 -9.03
C ILE A 1 11.93 4.74 -8.10
N PHE A 2 10.93 3.87 -7.94
CA PHE A 2 9.85 4.04 -6.96
C PHE A 2 10.19 3.20 -5.72
N PRO A 3 10.78 3.81 -4.67
CA PRO A 3 11.31 3.06 -3.53
C PRO A 3 10.23 2.47 -2.61
N GLU A 4 8.97 2.90 -2.72
CA GLU A 4 7.82 2.31 -2.03
C GLU A 4 7.63 0.82 -2.38
N GLY A 5 7.96 0.47 -3.62
CA GLY A 5 7.95 -0.90 -4.12
C GLY A 5 6.56 -1.52 -4.31
N ASP A 6 5.51 -0.71 -4.27
CA ASP A 6 4.12 -1.08 -4.60
C ASP A 6 3.31 0.17 -5.00
N VAL A 7 2.12 -0.03 -5.57
CA VAL A 7 1.18 1.07 -5.89
C VAL A 7 0.09 1.15 -4.82
N TYR A 8 0.07 2.23 -4.05
CA TYR A 8 -0.82 2.37 -2.88
C TYR A 8 -2.07 3.22 -3.12
N HIS A 9 -2.21 3.88 -4.27
CA HIS A 9 -3.33 4.80 -4.59
C HIS A 9 -3.49 5.92 -3.55
N THR A 10 -2.37 6.55 -3.17
CA THR A 10 -2.36 7.73 -2.27
C THR A 10 -1.47 8.81 -2.85
N THR A 11 -1.96 9.60 -3.80
CA THR A 11 -1.10 10.58 -4.51
C THR A 11 -0.74 11.83 -3.70
N ASP A 12 -1.29 11.99 -2.50
CA ASP A 12 -0.94 13.13 -1.64
C ASP A 12 0.22 12.82 -0.68
N GLU A 13 0.44 11.53 -0.41
CA GLU A 13 1.37 11.09 0.61
C GLU A 13 2.14 9.86 0.17
N VAL A 14 3.47 9.94 0.31
CA VAL A 14 4.34 8.79 0.09
C VAL A 14 4.21 7.79 1.24
N THR A 15 4.21 6.53 0.88
CA THR A 15 4.34 5.40 1.81
C THR A 15 5.81 5.20 2.21
N PRO A 16 6.08 4.44 3.29
CA PRO A 16 7.44 4.18 3.72
C PRO A 16 8.32 3.61 2.60
N PHE A 17 9.49 4.20 2.39
CA PHE A 17 10.41 3.75 1.37
C PHE A 17 11.13 2.47 1.80
N ARG A 18 11.28 1.53 0.87
CA ARG A 18 12.14 0.35 1.04
C ARG A 18 13.60 0.75 0.84
N GLU A 19 14.48 0.11 1.59
CA GLU A 19 15.93 0.41 1.62
C GLU A 19 16.67 0.16 0.29
N GLY A 20 16.09 -0.61 -0.63
CA GLY A 20 16.78 -1.06 -1.85
C GLY A 20 17.29 0.08 -2.73
N ALA A 21 16.53 1.17 -2.86
CA ALA A 21 16.96 2.32 -3.67
C ALA A 21 18.15 3.06 -3.03
N ALA A 22 18.13 3.24 -1.71
CA ALA A 22 19.23 3.86 -0.97
C ALA A 22 20.48 2.97 -0.99
N ALA A 23 20.33 1.66 -0.80
CA ALA A 23 21.42 0.69 -0.89
C ALA A 23 22.07 0.68 -2.29
N LEU A 24 21.26 0.77 -3.34
CA LEU A 24 21.74 0.88 -4.73
C LEU A 24 22.53 2.17 -4.94
N ALA A 25 22.01 3.31 -4.46
CA ALA A 25 22.67 4.60 -4.59
C ALA A 25 24.02 4.64 -3.87
N LEU A 26 24.09 4.14 -2.63
CA LEU A 26 25.34 4.03 -1.87
C LEU A 26 26.34 3.08 -2.54
N SER A 27 25.86 1.95 -3.07
CA SER A 27 26.70 1.01 -3.80
C SER A 27 27.26 1.62 -5.08
N ALA A 28 26.46 2.41 -5.79
CA ALA A 28 26.90 3.17 -6.96
C ALA A 28 27.94 4.24 -6.59
N ALA A 29 27.72 4.99 -5.51
CA ALA A 29 28.66 6.00 -5.02
C ALA A 29 30.02 5.42 -4.64
N LYS A 30 30.06 4.24 -4.02
CA LYS A 30 31.32 3.55 -3.67
C LYS A 30 32.14 3.10 -4.89
N ARG A 31 31.48 2.78 -6.01
CA ARG A 31 32.11 2.24 -7.23
C ARG A 31 32.42 3.32 -8.26
N SER A 32 31.81 4.50 -8.13
CA SER A 32 31.90 5.59 -9.09
C SER A 32 33.07 6.53 -8.76
N LYS A 33 33.73 7.03 -9.81
CA LYS A 33 34.65 8.19 -9.71
C LYS A 33 33.92 9.54 -9.92
N ARG A 34 32.66 9.48 -10.36
CA ARG A 34 31.77 10.63 -10.55
C ARG A 34 30.85 10.78 -9.35
N GLU A 35 30.48 12.01 -9.05
CA GLU A 35 29.47 12.31 -8.04
C GLU A 35 28.15 11.59 -8.38
N ILE A 36 27.58 10.92 -7.38
CA ILE A 36 26.26 10.30 -7.46
C ILE A 36 25.31 11.16 -6.66
N VAL A 37 24.17 11.51 -7.25
CA VAL A 37 23.12 12.29 -6.60
C VAL A 37 21.78 11.55 -6.73
N ALA A 38 20.93 11.70 -5.73
CA ALA A 38 19.52 11.34 -5.83
C ALA A 38 18.71 12.62 -6.03
N VAL A 39 17.88 12.66 -7.08
CA VAL A 39 16.99 13.80 -7.34
C VAL A 39 15.59 13.42 -6.87
N PRO A 40 15.06 14.02 -5.79
CA PRO A 40 13.70 13.78 -5.35
C PRO A 40 12.71 14.18 -6.45
N CYS A 41 11.71 13.34 -6.72
CA CYS A 41 10.72 13.59 -7.76
C CYS A 41 9.33 13.30 -7.20
N GLY A 42 8.48 14.33 -7.14
CA GLY A 42 7.05 14.19 -6.88
C GLY A 42 6.27 14.20 -8.19
N ILE A 43 5.28 13.32 -8.31
CA ILE A 43 4.39 13.22 -9.48
C ILE A 43 2.97 13.16 -8.95
N LYS A 44 2.13 14.12 -9.35
CA LYS A 44 0.70 14.11 -9.03
C LYS A 44 -0.14 14.30 -10.28
N PHE A 45 -1.31 13.69 -10.29
CA PHE A 45 -2.30 13.86 -11.34
C PHE A 45 -3.46 14.70 -10.84
N TRP A 46 -3.96 15.60 -11.70
CA TRP A 46 -5.12 16.44 -11.43
C TRP A 46 -6.16 16.23 -12.52
N TYR A 47 -7.43 16.09 -12.15
CA TYR A 47 -8.50 16.06 -13.14
C TYR A 47 -8.67 17.43 -13.81
N LEU A 48 -8.87 17.42 -15.12
CA LEU A 48 -9.11 18.64 -15.92
C LEU A 48 -10.59 18.98 -16.06
N GLU A 49 -11.47 18.07 -15.64
CA GLU A 49 -12.91 18.15 -15.75
C GLU A 49 -13.56 17.61 -14.47
N ASP A 50 -14.82 17.97 -14.22
CA ASP A 50 -15.58 17.41 -13.10
C ASP A 50 -15.95 15.96 -13.42
N VAL A 51 -15.35 15.01 -12.70
CA VAL A 51 -15.57 13.57 -12.86
C VAL A 51 -16.54 12.98 -11.82
N ARG A 52 -17.28 13.83 -11.10
CA ARG A 52 -18.18 13.39 -10.02
C ARG A 52 -19.23 12.40 -10.47
N SER A 53 -19.78 12.52 -11.68
CA SER A 53 -20.77 11.55 -12.19
C SER A 53 -20.19 10.14 -12.28
N SER A 54 -18.97 10.00 -12.82
CA SER A 54 -18.27 8.72 -12.92
C SER A 54 -17.94 8.14 -11.53
N ILE A 55 -17.57 9.00 -10.57
CA ILE A 55 -17.37 8.61 -9.17
C ILE A 55 -18.65 8.03 -8.57
N LEU A 56 -19.80 8.67 -8.80
CA LEU A 56 -21.09 8.23 -8.27
C LEU A 56 -21.54 6.91 -8.90
N GLU A 57 -21.34 6.73 -10.22
CA GLU A 57 -21.62 5.47 -10.92
C GLU A 57 -20.79 4.31 -10.34
N THR A 58 -19.48 4.51 -10.15
CA THR A 58 -18.62 3.49 -9.53
C THR A 58 -19.04 3.18 -8.09
N LEU A 59 -19.43 4.21 -7.31
CA LEU A 59 -19.95 4.02 -5.96
C LEU A 59 -21.20 3.14 -5.94
N GLU A 60 -22.14 3.37 -6.85
CA GLU A 60 -23.36 2.56 -6.95
C GLU A 60 -23.06 1.10 -7.28
N LEU A 61 -22.11 0.84 -8.18
CA LEU A 61 -21.66 -0.52 -8.51
C LEU A 61 -21.04 -1.23 -7.30
N LEU A 62 -20.21 -0.52 -6.52
CA LEU A 62 -19.60 -1.06 -5.31
C LEU A 62 -20.65 -1.36 -4.23
N GLU A 63 -21.60 -0.46 -4.03
CA GLU A 63 -22.72 -0.65 -3.10
C GLU A 63 -23.58 -1.86 -3.50
N GLU A 64 -23.91 -2.00 -4.78
CA GLU A 64 -24.67 -3.14 -5.31
C GLU A 64 -23.90 -4.46 -5.11
N ARG A 65 -22.59 -4.48 -5.40
CA ARG A 65 -21.73 -5.66 -5.23
C ARG A 65 -21.66 -6.14 -3.78
N LEU A 66 -21.83 -5.23 -2.82
CA LEU A 66 -21.87 -5.51 -1.38
C LEU A 66 -23.30 -5.63 -0.83
N PHE A 67 -24.32 -5.65 -1.69
CA PHE A 67 -25.74 -5.71 -1.31
C PHE A 67 -26.16 -4.57 -0.37
N GLN A 68 -25.49 -3.42 -0.44
CA GLN A 68 -25.86 -2.23 0.30
C GLN A 68 -26.93 -1.44 -0.45
N ARG A 69 -27.79 -0.76 0.31
CA ARG A 69 -28.72 0.22 -0.27
C ARG A 69 -27.94 1.48 -0.64
N THR A 70 -28.17 2.00 -1.84
CA THR A 70 -27.66 3.29 -2.29
C THR A 70 -28.29 4.45 -1.50
N HIS A 71 -27.45 5.39 -1.11
CA HIS A 71 -27.84 6.60 -0.36
C HIS A 71 -27.37 7.85 -1.11
N PRO A 72 -28.05 8.25 -2.20
CA PRO A 72 -27.61 9.37 -3.04
C PRO A 72 -27.63 10.73 -2.32
N GLU A 73 -28.34 10.82 -1.20
CA GLU A 73 -28.38 12.00 -0.33
C GLU A 73 -27.10 12.21 0.50
N LEU A 74 -26.27 11.18 0.65
CA LEU A 74 -25.02 11.25 1.39
C LEU A 74 -23.88 11.74 0.49
N ARG A 75 -22.91 12.42 1.09
CA ARG A 75 -21.67 12.81 0.39
C ARG A 75 -20.89 11.56 0.00
N GLU A 76 -20.09 11.67 -1.06
CA GLU A 76 -19.31 10.57 -1.62
C GLU A 76 -18.40 9.93 -0.55
N GLN A 77 -17.71 10.75 0.23
CA GLN A 77 -16.85 10.29 1.34
C GLN A 77 -17.60 9.50 2.42
N ASP A 78 -18.85 9.89 2.73
CA ASP A 78 -19.66 9.22 3.76
C ASP A 78 -20.15 7.85 3.23
N ARG A 79 -20.46 7.77 1.93
CA ARG A 79 -20.77 6.50 1.23
C ARG A 79 -19.56 5.56 1.20
N ILE A 80 -18.37 6.07 0.86
CA ILE A 80 -17.11 5.31 0.90
C ILE A 80 -16.83 4.78 2.30
N HIS A 81 -17.05 5.60 3.34
CA HIS A 81 -16.86 5.16 4.72
C HIS A 81 -17.80 4.00 5.08
N ARG A 82 -19.06 4.03 4.65
CA ARG A 82 -20.02 2.94 4.85
C ARG A 82 -19.67 1.67 4.09
N LEU A 83 -19.08 1.78 2.90
CA LEU A 83 -18.52 0.64 2.19
C LEU A 83 -17.37 0.02 3.00
N ALA A 84 -16.42 0.85 3.46
CA ALA A 84 -15.29 0.41 4.26
C ALA A 84 -15.73 -0.30 5.56
N GLU A 85 -16.74 0.25 6.26
CA GLU A 85 -17.34 -0.36 7.45
C GLU A 85 -17.92 -1.77 7.18
N ALA A 86 -18.58 -1.97 6.05
CA ALA A 86 -19.13 -3.28 5.71
C ALA A 86 -18.06 -4.28 5.25
N ILE A 87 -17.08 -3.82 4.47
CA ILE A 87 -15.97 -4.67 4.01
C ILE A 87 -15.18 -5.18 5.21
N ILE A 88 -14.81 -4.29 6.14
CA ILE A 88 -14.06 -4.70 7.31
C ILE A 88 -14.88 -5.63 8.20
N ALA A 89 -16.19 -5.38 8.36
CA ALA A 89 -17.06 -6.29 9.12
C ALA A 89 -17.12 -7.69 8.50
N LEU A 90 -17.25 -7.79 7.16
CA LEU A 90 -17.25 -9.08 6.47
C LEU A 90 -15.92 -9.82 6.66
N LYS A 91 -14.80 -9.10 6.54
CA LYS A 91 -13.47 -9.70 6.72
C LYS A 91 -13.18 -10.07 8.17
N GLU A 92 -13.68 -9.31 9.14
CA GLU A 92 -13.62 -9.71 10.54
C GLU A 92 -14.43 -10.99 10.81
N LEU A 93 -15.60 -11.17 10.18
CA LEU A 93 -16.34 -12.42 10.28
C LEU A 93 -15.55 -13.60 9.68
N ASP A 94 -14.93 -13.41 8.51
CA ASP A 94 -14.13 -14.46 7.86
C ASP A 94 -12.92 -14.91 8.70
N TYR A 95 -12.20 -13.95 9.29
CA TYR A 95 -10.93 -14.22 9.99
C TYR A 95 -11.07 -14.42 11.51
N LEU A 96 -12.05 -13.77 12.14
CA LEU A 96 -12.23 -13.74 13.60
C LEU A 96 -13.51 -14.48 14.05
N GLY A 97 -14.51 -14.62 13.17
CA GLY A 97 -15.83 -15.16 13.50
C GLY A 97 -16.76 -14.17 14.23
N TYR A 98 -16.32 -12.92 14.41
CA TYR A 98 -17.10 -11.84 15.03
C TYR A 98 -16.61 -10.48 14.50
N THR A 99 -17.44 -9.45 14.63
CA THR A 99 -17.08 -8.07 14.27
C THR A 99 -16.61 -7.28 15.48
N ASN A 100 -15.57 -6.45 15.33
CA ASN A 100 -15.15 -5.54 16.39
C ASN A 100 -15.96 -4.24 16.37
N GLN A 101 -15.89 -3.51 17.48
CA GLN A 101 -16.40 -2.15 17.59
C GLN A 101 -15.26 -1.14 17.43
N GLY A 102 -15.59 0.08 17.00
CA GLY A 102 -14.65 1.18 16.85
C GLY A 102 -14.52 1.65 15.41
N ARG A 103 -13.60 2.59 15.17
CA ARG A 103 -13.38 3.17 13.84
C ARG A 103 -12.75 2.16 12.89
N VAL A 104 -13.13 2.20 11.60
CA VAL A 104 -12.54 1.36 10.52
C VAL A 104 -11.02 1.24 10.66
N ARG A 105 -10.28 2.35 10.74
CA ARG A 105 -8.81 2.35 10.87
C ARG A 105 -8.31 1.43 11.99
N GLN A 106 -8.91 1.54 13.17
CA GLN A 106 -8.48 0.76 14.33
C GLN A 106 -8.75 -0.73 14.11
N ARG A 107 -9.95 -1.04 13.59
CA ARG A 107 -10.39 -2.40 13.29
C ARG A 107 -9.53 -3.04 12.20
N THR A 108 -9.20 -2.30 11.14
CA THR A 108 -8.26 -2.72 10.10
C THR A 108 -6.88 -3.04 10.69
N GLY A 109 -6.35 -2.17 11.55
CA GLY A 109 -5.06 -2.41 12.20
C GLY A 109 -5.08 -3.65 13.10
N GLN A 110 -6.16 -3.86 13.87
CA GLN A 110 -6.34 -5.05 14.69
C GLN A 110 -6.41 -6.33 13.84
N LEU A 111 -7.19 -6.30 12.76
CA LEU A 111 -7.31 -7.44 11.85
C LEU A 111 -5.97 -7.78 11.19
N VAL A 112 -5.24 -6.79 10.69
CA VAL A 112 -3.88 -6.98 10.13
C VAL A 112 -2.96 -7.64 11.16
N GLU A 113 -2.93 -7.13 12.39
CA GLU A 113 -2.10 -7.69 13.45
C GLU A 113 -2.48 -9.13 13.79
N THR A 114 -3.78 -9.44 13.86
CA THR A 114 -4.24 -10.81 14.13
C THR A 114 -3.82 -11.78 13.02
N ILE A 115 -4.00 -11.41 11.75
CA ILE A 115 -3.61 -12.24 10.61
C ILE A 115 -2.10 -12.48 10.63
N LEU A 116 -1.30 -11.42 10.78
CA LEU A 116 0.17 -11.54 10.82
C LEU A 116 0.63 -12.42 11.99
N GLN A 117 0.06 -12.26 13.19
CA GLN A 117 0.42 -13.08 14.35
C GLN A 117 0.10 -14.57 14.12
N HIS A 118 -1.03 -14.89 13.50
CA HIS A 118 -1.38 -16.28 13.18
C HIS A 118 -0.40 -16.90 12.18
N ILE A 119 0.08 -16.14 11.19
CA ILE A 119 1.07 -16.62 10.22
C ILE A 119 2.44 -16.75 10.89
N GLU A 120 2.89 -15.73 11.64
CA GLU A 120 4.17 -15.74 12.36
C GLU A 120 4.31 -16.94 13.30
N GLN A 121 3.26 -17.27 14.05
CA GLN A 121 3.23 -18.43 14.95
C GLN A 121 3.41 -19.74 14.17
N ARG A 122 2.76 -19.88 13.02
CA ARG A 122 2.84 -21.10 12.19
C ARG A 122 4.19 -21.26 11.50
N HIS A 123 4.83 -20.16 11.14
CA HIS A 123 6.14 -20.18 10.50
C HIS A 123 7.32 -20.15 11.48
N ALA A 124 7.06 -20.13 12.80
CA ALA A 124 8.06 -20.07 13.85
C ALA A 124 9.15 -19.02 13.59
N THR A 125 8.80 -17.94 12.90
CA THR A 125 9.71 -16.86 12.57
C THR A 125 9.50 -15.77 13.60
N PRO A 126 10.38 -15.58 14.59
CA PRO A 126 10.30 -14.47 15.52
C PRO A 126 10.69 -13.20 14.77
N ILE A 127 9.78 -12.70 13.93
CA ILE A 127 9.96 -11.39 13.33
C ILE A 127 9.79 -10.41 14.47
N SER A 128 10.77 -9.51 14.62
CA SER A 128 10.66 -8.44 15.60
C SER A 128 9.34 -7.70 15.37
N ARG A 129 8.45 -7.70 16.38
CA ARG A 129 7.18 -6.91 16.39
C ARG A 129 7.39 -5.40 16.19
N ARG A 130 8.64 -4.96 16.10
CA ARG A 130 9.08 -3.57 15.83
C ARG A 130 9.29 -3.27 14.35
N GLY A 131 9.22 -4.26 13.46
CA GLY A 131 9.23 -4.03 12.01
C GLY A 131 7.89 -3.46 11.55
N ASP A 132 7.92 -2.58 10.55
CA ASP A 132 6.69 -2.16 9.87
C ASP A 132 6.02 -3.35 9.14
N ILE A 133 4.73 -3.19 8.84
CA ILE A 133 3.91 -4.24 8.21
C ILE A 133 4.54 -4.76 6.91
N PRO A 134 5.02 -3.91 5.97
CA PRO A 134 5.64 -4.39 4.73
C PRO A 134 6.88 -5.28 4.96
N ASN A 135 7.75 -4.94 5.92
CA ASN A 135 8.92 -5.78 6.19
C ASN A 135 8.54 -7.11 6.83
N ARG A 136 7.53 -7.13 7.72
CA ARG A 136 6.98 -8.39 8.28
C ARG A 136 6.43 -9.28 7.17
N VAL A 137 5.59 -8.73 6.29
CA VAL A 137 5.04 -9.46 5.15
C VAL A 137 6.14 -10.00 4.25
N LYS A 138 7.16 -9.19 3.92
CA LYS A 138 8.29 -9.63 3.10
C LYS A 138 9.00 -10.85 3.70
N ALA A 139 9.32 -10.82 4.99
CA ALA A 139 10.01 -11.92 5.66
C ALA A 139 9.14 -13.19 5.69
N LEU A 140 7.84 -13.07 5.97
CA LEU A 140 6.91 -14.22 5.92
C LEU A 140 6.77 -14.79 4.51
N ARG A 141 6.63 -13.94 3.49
CA ARG A 141 6.59 -14.38 2.08
C ARG A 141 7.84 -15.16 1.70
N GLN A 142 9.02 -14.68 2.09
CA GLN A 142 10.27 -15.40 1.86
C GLN A 142 10.29 -16.77 2.55
N SER A 143 9.81 -16.86 3.78
CA SER A 143 9.69 -18.13 4.50
C SER A 143 8.72 -19.10 3.82
N VAL A 144 7.56 -18.62 3.38
CA VAL A 144 6.55 -19.42 2.67
C VAL A 144 7.09 -19.92 1.33
N ILE A 145 7.74 -19.05 0.54
CA ILE A 145 8.37 -19.41 -0.74
C ILE A 145 9.43 -20.49 -0.52
N ALA A 146 10.33 -20.32 0.45
CA ALA A 146 11.37 -21.32 0.74
C ALA A 146 10.78 -22.69 1.08
N LYS A 147 9.64 -22.74 1.79
CA LYS A 147 8.93 -24.00 2.08
C LYS A 147 8.27 -24.60 0.85
N LEU A 148 7.67 -23.78 -0.02
CA LEU A 148 7.07 -24.23 -1.28
C LEU A 148 8.14 -24.75 -2.26
N GLU A 149 9.32 -24.14 -2.27
CA GLU A 149 10.44 -24.50 -3.14
C GLU A 149 11.30 -25.65 -2.58
N ALA A 150 11.11 -26.06 -1.32
CA ALA A 150 11.88 -27.15 -0.70
C ALA A 150 11.82 -28.48 -1.49
N ASN A 151 10.73 -28.73 -2.23
CA ASN A 151 10.59 -29.91 -3.09
C ASN A 151 11.44 -29.84 -4.36
N ILE A 152 11.89 -28.65 -4.76
CA ILE A 152 12.78 -28.48 -5.92
C ILE A 152 14.19 -28.97 -5.56
N GLU A 153 14.61 -28.79 -4.30
CA GLU A 153 15.93 -29.21 -3.81
C GLU A 153 15.97 -30.69 -3.39
N LEU A 154 14.83 -31.26 -2.97
CA LEU A 154 14.69 -32.66 -2.54
C LEU A 154 13.52 -33.33 -3.28
N PRO A 155 13.73 -33.85 -4.51
CA PRO A 155 12.67 -34.34 -5.39
C PRO A 155 11.86 -35.54 -4.85
N ASP A 156 12.35 -36.21 -3.81
CA ASP A 156 11.75 -37.42 -3.23
C ASP A 156 10.85 -37.12 -2.01
N VAL A 157 10.72 -35.86 -1.60
CA VAL A 157 9.86 -35.45 -0.48
C VAL A 157 8.80 -34.49 -1.02
N ASP A 158 7.62 -35.01 -1.31
CA ASP A 158 6.47 -34.16 -1.63
C ASP A 158 5.97 -33.44 -0.37
N ILE A 159 5.64 -32.15 -0.51
CA ILE A 159 4.90 -31.41 0.52
C ILE A 159 3.52 -32.07 0.65
N PRO A 160 3.09 -32.46 1.86
CA PRO A 160 1.75 -32.99 2.07
C PRO A 160 0.68 -32.03 1.50
N PRO A 161 -0.35 -32.51 0.78
CA PRO A 161 -1.34 -31.63 0.14
C PRO A 161 -2.02 -30.63 1.09
N ASP A 162 -2.17 -31.01 2.36
CA ASP A 162 -2.71 -30.13 3.40
C ASP A 162 -1.76 -28.99 3.75
N GLU A 163 -0.45 -29.25 3.75
CA GLU A 163 0.57 -28.25 4.00
C GLU A 163 0.69 -27.30 2.81
N GLN A 164 0.69 -27.81 1.58
CA GLN A 164 0.69 -26.97 0.39
C GLN A 164 -0.51 -26.03 0.37
N ARG A 165 -1.72 -26.53 0.65
CA ARG A 165 -2.93 -25.69 0.75
C ARG A 165 -2.81 -24.64 1.84
N ARG A 166 -2.19 -24.95 2.98
CA ARG A 166 -1.93 -23.96 4.05
C ARG A 166 -0.95 -22.89 3.60
N LEU A 167 0.15 -23.25 2.94
CA LEU A 167 1.14 -22.30 2.44
C LEU A 167 0.55 -21.37 1.37
N VAL A 168 -0.31 -21.88 0.49
CA VAL A 168 -1.05 -21.05 -0.48
C VAL A 168 -1.96 -20.05 0.23
N ARG A 169 -2.74 -20.50 1.22
CA ARG A 169 -3.58 -19.60 2.03
C ARG A 169 -2.77 -18.55 2.77
N ASP A 170 -1.57 -18.89 3.24
CA ASP A 170 -0.68 -17.91 3.88
C ASP A 170 -0.23 -16.82 2.91
N MET A 171 0.04 -17.18 1.66
CA MET A 171 0.35 -16.18 0.63
C MET A 171 -0.84 -15.28 0.34
N GLU A 172 -2.06 -15.84 0.27
CA GLU A 172 -3.31 -15.08 0.10
C GLU A 172 -3.54 -14.12 1.27
N ASP A 173 -3.36 -14.59 2.51
CA ASP A 173 -3.51 -13.77 3.71
C ASP A 173 -2.45 -12.66 3.78
N LEU A 174 -1.20 -12.95 3.40
CA LEU A 174 -0.13 -11.96 3.33
C LEU A 174 -0.39 -10.90 2.26
N PHE A 175 -0.97 -11.30 1.13
CA PHE A 175 -1.44 -10.37 0.11
C PHE A 175 -2.56 -9.48 0.66
N PHE A 176 -3.56 -10.09 1.31
CA PHE A 176 -4.68 -9.37 1.91
C PHE A 176 -4.23 -8.38 3.00
N VAL A 177 -3.22 -8.73 3.82
CA VAL A 177 -2.62 -7.80 4.79
C VAL A 177 -2.05 -6.57 4.09
N MET A 178 -1.33 -6.74 2.97
CA MET A 178 -0.81 -5.60 2.21
C MET A 178 -1.93 -4.77 1.59
N GLN A 179 -2.98 -5.42 1.10
CA GLN A 179 -4.17 -4.75 0.61
C GLN A 179 -4.81 -3.90 1.72
N LEU A 180 -5.05 -4.44 2.92
CA LEU A 180 -5.56 -3.67 4.06
C LEU A 180 -4.64 -2.52 4.48
N TYR A 181 -3.32 -2.78 4.55
CA TYR A 181 -2.31 -1.77 4.90
C TYR A 181 -2.33 -0.59 3.92
N SER A 182 -2.62 -0.87 2.67
CA SER A 182 -2.62 0.12 1.61
C SER A 182 -3.82 1.09 1.68
N TYR A 183 -4.85 0.79 2.47
CA TYR A 183 -5.93 1.74 2.78
C TYR A 183 -5.57 2.60 3.99
N ARG A 184 -5.35 3.90 3.74
CA ARG A 184 -5.15 4.88 4.80
C ARG A 184 -6.49 5.35 5.34
N GLY A 185 -6.86 4.89 6.55
CA GLY A 185 -8.18 5.16 7.13
C GLY A 185 -8.52 6.62 7.51
N ASP A 186 -7.67 7.60 7.18
CA ASP A 186 -7.83 9.06 7.37
C ASP A 186 -7.68 9.80 6.04
N TYR A 187 -7.48 9.04 4.95
CA TYR A 187 -7.21 9.60 3.64
C TYR A 187 -8.43 10.26 3.01
N LEU A 188 -9.61 10.13 3.60
CA LEU A 188 -10.80 10.88 3.21
C LEU A 188 -11.33 11.78 4.33
N ASP A 189 -10.56 11.98 5.41
CA ASP A 189 -10.98 12.83 6.53
C ASP A 189 -11.01 14.32 6.13
N GLY A 190 -11.94 15.07 6.73
CA GLY A 190 -12.12 16.49 6.47
C GLY A 190 -12.78 16.76 5.11
N GLN A 191 -12.09 17.54 4.27
CA GLN A 191 -12.52 17.90 2.91
C GLN A 191 -11.52 17.30 1.91
N PRO A 192 -11.65 16.00 1.57
CA PRO A 192 -10.79 15.38 0.58
C PRO A 192 -11.03 16.03 -0.78
N SER A 193 -10.01 16.00 -1.63
CA SER A 193 -10.17 16.45 -3.00
C SER A 193 -10.78 15.38 -3.89
N LEU A 194 -11.18 15.81 -5.08
CA LEU A 194 -11.72 14.91 -6.09
C LEU A 194 -10.75 13.78 -6.42
N GLU A 195 -9.44 14.07 -6.46
CA GLU A 195 -8.37 13.09 -6.67
C GLU A 195 -8.34 12.03 -5.56
N ARG A 196 -8.31 12.44 -4.29
CA ARG A 196 -8.29 11.51 -3.14
C ARG A 196 -9.50 10.58 -3.13
N VAL A 197 -10.67 11.13 -3.43
CA VAL A 197 -11.93 10.36 -3.54
C VAL A 197 -11.84 9.37 -4.70
N ALA A 198 -11.44 9.84 -5.90
CA ALA A 198 -11.32 9.00 -7.08
C ALA A 198 -10.32 7.86 -6.87
N GLU A 199 -9.15 8.12 -6.29
CA GLU A 199 -8.11 7.12 -6.02
C GLU A 199 -8.55 6.07 -5.01
N THR A 200 -9.28 6.49 -3.97
CA THR A 200 -9.86 5.53 -3.02
C THR A 200 -10.85 4.62 -3.74
N LEU A 201 -11.63 5.15 -4.69
CA LEU A 201 -12.54 4.35 -5.51
C LEU A 201 -11.83 3.48 -6.55
N ASP A 202 -10.77 3.97 -7.20
CA ASP A 202 -9.95 3.19 -8.13
C ASP A 202 -9.49 1.89 -7.45
N LYS A 203 -9.03 2.03 -6.21
CA LYS A 203 -8.59 0.92 -5.40
C LYS A 203 -9.72 -0.03 -4.95
N LEU A 204 -10.84 0.52 -4.49
CA LEU A 204 -12.01 -0.30 -4.13
C LEU A 204 -12.55 -1.05 -5.35
N GLU A 205 -12.46 -0.44 -6.53
CA GLU A 205 -12.85 -1.03 -7.80
C GLU A 205 -11.95 -2.21 -8.18
N GLU A 206 -10.63 -2.06 -8.06
CA GLU A 206 -9.68 -3.18 -8.23
C GLU A 206 -9.98 -4.32 -7.24
N ASP A 207 -10.17 -3.98 -5.95
CA ASP A 207 -10.27 -4.95 -4.87
C ASP A 207 -11.63 -5.67 -4.76
N ILE A 208 -12.72 -5.00 -5.11
CA ILE A 208 -14.10 -5.49 -4.88
C ILE A 208 -14.77 -5.92 -6.18
N LEU A 209 -14.50 -5.19 -7.26
CA LEU A 209 -15.00 -5.53 -8.59
C LEU A 209 -14.01 -6.40 -9.37
N GLU A 210 -12.86 -6.73 -8.76
CA GLU A 210 -11.82 -7.61 -9.32
C GLU A 210 -11.36 -7.12 -10.71
N ARG A 211 -11.26 -5.79 -10.87
CA ARG A 211 -10.82 -5.17 -12.13
C ARG A 211 -9.30 -5.08 -12.16
N ASP A 212 -8.71 -5.52 -13.27
CA ASP A 212 -7.26 -5.40 -13.49
C ASP A 212 -6.77 -3.95 -13.49
N LEU A 213 -7.61 -3.02 -13.94
CA LEU A 213 -7.36 -1.59 -13.99
C LEU A 213 -8.63 -0.81 -13.64
N PRO A 214 -8.51 0.33 -12.95
CA PRO A 214 -9.66 1.13 -12.55
C PRO A 214 -10.25 1.87 -13.74
N THR A 215 -11.51 2.27 -13.63
CA THR A 215 -12.21 3.03 -14.66
C THR A 215 -11.48 4.34 -14.96
N VAL A 216 -11.30 4.65 -16.25
CA VAL A 216 -10.79 5.96 -16.66
C VAL A 216 -11.91 7.00 -16.50
N ARG A 217 -11.83 7.82 -15.44
CA ARG A 217 -12.90 8.76 -15.07
C ARG A 217 -12.88 10.06 -15.87
N GLY A 218 -11.72 10.42 -16.44
CA GLY A 218 -11.56 11.65 -17.22
C GLY A 218 -10.10 11.98 -17.54
N ARG A 219 -9.89 13.08 -18.25
CA ARG A 219 -8.58 13.59 -18.61
C ARG A 219 -7.88 14.16 -17.37
N ARG A 220 -6.58 13.84 -17.27
CA ARG A 220 -5.72 14.28 -16.19
C ARG A 220 -4.52 15.03 -16.72
N ARG A 221 -4.08 16.08 -16.01
CA ARG A 221 -2.73 16.65 -16.17
C ARG A 221 -1.80 16.01 -15.15
N ALA A 222 -0.58 15.70 -15.56
CA ALA A 222 0.48 15.31 -14.65
C ALA A 222 1.31 16.54 -14.29
N GLU A 223 1.50 16.77 -13.00
CA GLU A 223 2.43 17.75 -12.47
C GLU A 223 3.63 17.00 -11.89
N VAL A 224 4.83 17.31 -12.41
CA VAL A 224 6.08 16.68 -12.00
C VAL A 224 6.98 17.75 -11.41
N ARG A 225 7.45 17.51 -10.19
CA ARG A 225 8.33 18.44 -9.48
C ARG A 225 9.59 17.73 -9.04
N PHE A 226 10.73 18.30 -9.42
CA PHE A 226 12.05 17.85 -8.97
C PHE A 226 12.54 18.72 -7.81
N GLY A 227 13.01 18.05 -6.76
CA GLY A 227 13.70 18.69 -5.65
C GLY A 227 15.17 18.94 -5.94
N THR A 228 15.86 19.59 -4.99
CA THR A 228 17.31 19.77 -5.04
C THR A 228 18.01 18.41 -5.06
N PRO A 229 19.01 18.19 -5.94
CA PRO A 229 19.82 16.97 -5.91
C PRO A 229 20.47 16.76 -4.54
N ILE A 230 20.38 15.54 -4.02
CA ILE A 230 20.98 15.10 -2.76
C ILE A 230 22.25 14.32 -3.09
N PRO A 231 23.45 14.85 -2.80
CA PRO A 231 24.70 14.14 -3.01
C PRO A 231 24.78 12.88 -2.14
N ILE A 232 25.20 11.77 -2.74
CA ILE A 232 25.40 10.50 -2.06
C ILE A 232 26.88 10.36 -1.75
N ALA A 233 27.24 10.47 -0.48
CA ALA A 233 28.63 10.47 -0.05
C ALA A 233 29.34 9.15 -0.40
N SER A 234 30.46 9.25 -1.12
CA SER A 234 31.40 8.16 -1.37
C SER A 234 32.50 8.16 -0.32
N GLY A 235 32.34 7.46 0.82
CA GLY A 235 33.38 7.36 1.85
C GLY A 235 32.92 6.75 3.17
N GLU A 236 33.78 6.76 4.20
CA GLU A 236 33.48 6.32 5.59
C GLU A 236 32.43 7.18 6.32
N SER A 237 31.63 7.95 5.57
CA SER A 237 30.51 8.70 6.14
C SER A 237 29.53 7.69 6.74
N ARG A 238 29.21 7.90 8.03
CA ARG A 238 28.30 7.09 8.88
C ARG A 238 26.84 7.05 8.43
N THR A 239 26.50 7.59 7.26
CA THR A 239 25.11 7.61 6.78
C THR A 239 24.66 6.17 6.51
N SER A 240 23.77 5.67 7.36
CA SER A 240 23.23 4.32 7.18
C SER A 240 22.27 4.29 5.98
N VAL A 241 22.03 3.10 5.45
CA VAL A 241 21.01 2.90 4.41
C VAL A 241 19.64 3.39 4.91
N ALA A 242 19.32 3.16 6.18
CA ALA A 242 18.09 3.61 6.81
C ALA A 242 17.98 5.15 6.85
N ASP A 243 19.06 5.84 7.25
CA ASP A 243 19.07 7.31 7.31
C ASP A 243 18.87 7.93 5.92
N LEU A 244 19.58 7.40 4.91
CA LEU A 244 19.41 7.86 3.54
C LEU A 244 17.99 7.56 3.02
N THR A 245 17.44 6.39 3.33
CA THR A 245 16.07 6.03 2.95
C THR A 245 15.06 7.02 3.52
N MET A 246 15.18 7.36 4.80
CA MET A 246 14.32 8.35 5.47
C MET A 246 14.49 9.75 4.86
N GLN A 247 15.72 10.17 4.60
CA GLN A 247 16.01 11.46 3.97
C GLN A 247 15.37 11.57 2.57
N LEU A 248 15.49 10.52 1.76
CA LEU A 248 14.90 10.47 0.42
C LEU A 248 13.36 10.49 0.48
N GLN A 249 12.76 9.76 1.42
CA GLN A 249 11.31 9.75 1.64
C GLN A 249 10.80 11.16 1.97
N GLN A 250 11.42 11.82 2.95
CA GLN A 250 11.05 13.18 3.34
C GLN A 250 11.21 14.17 2.18
N ALA A 251 12.29 14.04 1.40
CA ALA A 251 12.54 14.93 0.27
C ALA A 251 11.52 14.78 -0.87
N VAL A 252 11.04 13.55 -1.12
CA VAL A 252 9.95 13.30 -2.08
C VAL A 252 8.61 13.79 -1.52
N GLN A 253 8.29 13.52 -0.26
CA GLN A 253 7.08 14.05 0.38
C GLN A 253 7.03 15.57 0.29
N ALA A 254 8.15 16.26 0.51
CA ALA A 254 8.22 17.71 0.36
C ALA A 254 7.90 18.20 -1.07
N GLN A 255 8.18 17.40 -2.12
CA GLN A 255 7.74 17.74 -3.48
C GLN A 255 6.24 17.55 -3.65
N MET A 256 5.66 16.51 -3.06
CA MET A 256 4.21 16.27 -3.06
C MET A 256 3.47 17.38 -2.31
N ASP A 257 3.95 17.76 -1.13
CA ASP A 257 3.41 18.86 -0.33
C ASP A 257 3.45 20.18 -1.11
N ALA A 258 4.55 20.46 -1.81
CA ALA A 258 4.67 21.64 -2.64
C ALA A 258 3.68 21.65 -3.82
N ILE A 259 3.47 20.50 -4.48
CA ILE A 259 2.45 20.36 -5.53
C ILE A 259 1.05 20.59 -4.94
N ASN A 260 0.77 20.01 -3.78
CA ASN A 260 -0.53 20.14 -3.09
C ASN A 260 -0.83 21.58 -2.65
N ALA A 261 0.20 22.32 -2.22
CA ALA A 261 0.08 23.71 -1.80
C ALA A 261 -0.18 24.68 -2.97
N CYS A 262 0.24 24.33 -4.19
CA CYS A 262 0.06 25.16 -5.39
C CYS A 262 -1.36 25.08 -5.99
N ARG A 263 -2.36 24.60 -5.23
CA ARG A 263 -3.74 24.50 -5.72
C ARG A 263 -4.25 25.83 -6.27
N HIS A 264 -4.53 25.81 -7.58
CA HIS A 264 -5.32 26.82 -8.28
C HIS A 264 -6.81 26.52 -8.13
#